data_AF-A0A7W1CBG3-F1
#
_entry.id   AF-A0A7W1CBG3-F1
#
_cell.length_a   1.000
_cell.length_b   1.000
_cell.length_c   1.000
_cell.angle_alpha   90.00
_cell.angle_beta   90.00
_cell.angle_gamma   90.00
#
_symmetry.space_group_name_H-M   'P 1'
#
loop_
_entity.id
_entity.type
_entity.pdbx_description
1 polymer ?
#
loop_
_entity_poly.entity_id
_entity_poly.type
_entity_poly.pdbx_seq_one_letter_code
_entity_poly.pdbx_strand_id
1 'polypeptide(L)' 'MSEARRGVEVIAEMAGVGLRSARAGTREFPVRQLPFLAVYRDGAAEVSVLTIFHTSRDRRMK' A
#
# COMPACT_ATOMS: atom_id res chain seq x y z
N MET A 1 -15.80 -10.48 -0.59
CA MET A 1 -14.37 -10.18 -0.35
C MET A 1 -14.26 -8.72 0.07
N SER A 2 -13.34 -8.37 0.98
CA SER A 2 -13.14 -6.96 1.37
C SER A 2 -12.24 -6.24 0.36
N GLU A 3 -12.52 -4.97 0.06
CA GLU A 3 -11.72 -4.16 -0.88
C GLU A 3 -10.24 -4.03 -0.46
N ALA A 4 -9.95 -4.04 0.85
CA ALA A 4 -8.57 -4.08 1.35
C ALA A 4 -7.82 -5.34 0.92
N ARG A 5 -8.49 -6.51 0.92
CA ARG A 5 -7.90 -7.77 0.45
C ARG A 5 -7.59 -7.70 -1.05
N ARG A 6 -8.51 -7.14 -1.84
CA ARG A 6 -8.31 -6.92 -3.28
C ARG A 6 -7.12 -6.00 -3.55
N GLY A 7 -6.95 -4.95 -2.75
CA GLY A 7 -5.79 -4.07 -2.83
C GLY A 7 -4.47 -4.79 -2.56
N VAL A 8 -4.43 -5.69 -1.57
CA VAL A 8 -3.24 -6.51 -1.28
C VAL A 8 -2.96 -7.52 -2.39
N GLU A 9 -3.98 -8.16 -2.96
CA GLU A 9 -3.83 -9.09 -4.10
C GLU A 9 -3.20 -8.39 -5.31
N VAL A 10 -3.63 -7.17 -5.66
CA VAL A 10 -3.01 -6.37 -6.73
C VAL A 10 -1.55 -6.02 -6.44
N ILE A 11 -1.22 -5.66 -5.19
CA ILE A 11 0.15 -5.38 -4.79
C ILE A 11 1.04 -6.62 -4.91
N ALA A 12 0.50 -7.81 -4.58
CA ALA A 12 1.21 -9.08 -4.68
C ALA A 12 1.46 -9.52 -6.14
N GLU A 13 0.47 -9.31 -7.02
CA GLU A 13 0.58 -9.64 -8.45
C GLU A 13 1.49 -8.66 -9.20
N MET A 14 1.54 -7.40 -8.76
CA MET A 14 2.28 -6.33 -9.44
C MET A 14 3.09 -5.51 -8.43
N ALA A 15 4.19 -6.07 -7.91
CA ALA A 15 5.06 -5.43 -6.93
C ALA A 15 5.49 -4.00 -7.31
N GLY A 16 5.59 -3.68 -8.61
CA GLY A 16 5.96 -2.37 -9.13
C GLY A 16 4.85 -1.32 -9.28
N VAL A 17 3.59 -1.62 -8.94
CA VAL A 17 2.43 -0.78 -9.28
C VAL A 17 2.28 0.49 -8.43
N GLY A 18 2.78 0.49 -7.19
CA GLY A 18 2.73 1.62 -6.27
C GLY A 18 3.79 2.68 -6.56
N LEU A 19 3.50 3.93 -6.18
CA LEU A 19 4.44 5.05 -6.30
C LEU A 19 5.55 4.94 -5.25
N ARG A 20 6.77 5.36 -5.56
CA ARG A 20 7.84 5.45 -4.56
C ARG A 20 7.43 6.45 -3.47
N SER A 21 7.52 6.05 -2.21
CA SER A 21 7.24 6.94 -1.08
C SER A 21 8.48 7.75 -0.69
N ALA A 22 8.31 8.73 0.19
CA ALA A 22 9.43 9.46 0.80
C ALA A 22 10.32 8.57 1.69
N ARG A 23 9.81 7.44 2.19
CA ARG A 23 10.59 6.48 2.98
C ARG A 23 11.34 5.55 2.04
N ALA A 24 12.67 5.52 2.18
CA ALA A 24 13.55 4.70 1.37
C ALA A 24 13.10 3.23 1.30
N GLY A 25 13.10 2.68 0.08
CA GLY A 25 12.75 1.29 -0.20
C GLY A 25 11.27 0.95 0.02
N THR A 26 10.37 1.94 0.08
CA THR A 26 8.93 1.69 0.21
C THR A 26 8.13 2.33 -0.92
N ARG A 27 6.95 1.75 -1.16
CA ARG A 27 5.98 2.20 -2.14
C ARG A 27 4.62 2.40 -1.50
N GLU A 28 3.83 3.26 -2.11
CA GLU A 28 2.48 3.62 -1.71
C GLU A 28 1.49 3.22 -2.81
N PHE A 29 0.45 2.48 -2.44
CA PHE A 29 -0.63 2.08 -3.36
C PHE A 29 -2.00 2.44 -2.78
N PRO A 30 -2.79 3.27 -3.49
CA PRO A 30 -4.14 3.59 -3.05
C PRO A 30 -5.05 2.37 -3.22
N VAL A 31 -5.71 1.96 -2.14
CA VAL A 31 -6.74 0.92 -2.21
C VAL A 31 -7.98 1.56 -2.81
N ARG A 32 -8.14 1.41 -4.13
CA ARG A 32 -9.22 2.06 -4.90
C ARG A 32 -10.59 1.82 -4.25
N GLN A 33 -11.48 2.82 -4.41
CA GLN A 33 -12.82 2.87 -3.83
C GLN A 33 -12.88 2.97 -2.29
N LEU A 34 -11.75 2.88 -1.58
CA LEU A 34 -11.67 3.17 -0.16
C LEU A 34 -10.68 4.31 0.13
N PRO A 35 -10.89 5.10 1.20
CA PRO A 35 -9.94 6.13 1.64
C PRO A 35 -8.74 5.51 2.37
N PHE A 36 -8.12 4.46 1.82
CA PHE A 36 -6.97 3.78 2.41
C PHE A 36 -5.75 3.81 1.49
N LEU A 37 -4.57 3.87 2.10
CA LEU A 37 -3.28 3.82 1.43
C LEU A 37 -2.46 2.69 2.05
N ALA A 38 -1.99 1.78 1.20
CA ALA A 38 -1.09 0.72 1.59
C ALA A 38 0.36 1.17 1.39
N VAL A 39 1.20 0.98 2.39
CA VAL A 39 2.66 1.17 2.31
C VAL A 39 3.30 -0.20 2.33
N TYR A 40 4.16 -0.48 1.35
CA TYR A 40 4.78 -1.79 1.19
C TYR A 40 6.21 -1.70 0.66
N ARG A 41 6.95 -2.81 0.66
CA ARG A 41 8.27 -2.96 0.04
C ARG A 41 8.22 -3.99 -1.08
N ASP A 42 8.86 -3.72 -2.22
CA ASP A 42 9.12 -4.71 -3.26
C ASP A 42 10.51 -5.33 -3.04
N GLY A 43 10.54 -6.53 -2.44
CA GLY A 43 11.74 -7.35 -2.35
C GLY A 43 11.92 -8.21 -3.59
N ALA A 44 13.11 -8.81 -3.76
CA ALA A 44 13.42 -9.66 -4.92
C ALA A 44 12.56 -10.94 -5.00
N ALA A 45 12.06 -11.43 -3.86
CA ALA A 45 11.29 -12.67 -3.78
C ALA A 45 9.92 -12.52 -3.09
N GLU A 46 9.65 -11.37 -2.46
CA GLU A 46 8.42 -11.15 -1.71
C GLU A 46 8.00 -9.67 -1.72
N VAL A 47 6.70 -9.45 -1.50
CA VAL A 47 6.14 -8.13 -1.25
C VAL A 47 5.66 -8.06 0.19
N SER A 48 6.24 -7.15 0.98
CA SER A 48 5.88 -6.99 2.40
C SER A 48 5.01 -5.74 2.56
N VAL A 49 3.73 -5.92 2.86
CA VAL A 49 2.82 -4.82 3.23
C VAL A 49 3.11 -4.42 4.67
N LEU A 50 3.64 -3.21 4.86
CA LEU A 50 4.07 -2.70 6.16
C LEU A 50 2.91 -2.14 6.98
N THR A 51 2.00 -1.42 6.31
CA THR A 51 0.82 -0.83 6.93
C THR A 51 -0.22 -0.49 5.88
N ILE A 52 -1.49 -0.49 6.29
CA ILE A 52 -2.60 0.06 5.53
C ILE A 52 -3.29 1.04 6.46
N PHE A 53 -3.37 2.30 6.07
CA PHE A 53 -3.94 3.36 6.90
C PHE A 53 -4.99 4.16 6.15
N HIS A 54 -5.90 4.79 6.89
CA HIS A 54 -7.00 5.58 6.35
C HIS A 54 -6.52 7.02 6.08
N THR A 55 -6.52 7.43 4.81
CA THR A 55 -5.89 8.67 4.33
C THR A 55 -6.49 9.96 4.92
N SER A 56 -7.74 9.97 5.36
CA SER A 56 -8.34 11.14 6.01
C SER A 56 -8.29 11.13 7.54
N ARG A 57 -8.14 9.96 8.18
CA ARG A 57 -8.10 9.83 9.64
C ARG A 57 -6.67 9.89 10.15
N ASP A 58 -5.77 9.16 9.49
CA ASP A 58 -4.41 8.94 9.99
C ASP A 58 -3.41 9.97 9.44
N ARG A 59 -3.72 10.62 8.31
CA ARG A 59 -2.88 11.69 7.73
C ARG A 59 -2.86 12.95 8.58
N ARG A 60 -3.81 13.13 9.50
CA ARG A 60 -3.85 14.27 10.45
C ARG A 60 -2.95 14.06 11.69
N MET A 61 -2.30 12.90 11.83
CA MET A 61 -1.45 12.58 12.99
C MET A 61 0.06 12.78 12.72
N LYS A 62 0.42 13.48 11.64
CA LYS A 62 1.78 13.98 11.37
C LYS A 62 1.78 15.49 11.43
#